data_AF-A0A535IU33-F1
#
_entry.id   AF-A0A535IU33-F1
#
_cell.length_a   1.000
_cell.length_b   1.000
_cell.length_c   1.000
_cell.angle_alpha   90.00
_cell.angle_beta   90.00
_cell.angle_gamma   90.00
#
_symmetry.space_group_name_H-M   'P 1'
#
loop_
_entity.id
_entity.type
_entity.pdbx_description
1 polymer ?
#
loop_
_entity_poly.entity_id
_entity_poly.type
_entity_poly.pdbx_seq_one_letter_code
_entity_poly.pdbx_strand_id
1 'polypeptide(L)'
;MGGYAPGLAARAARPAGRGAAVRARVTLAAGLGGRALLAGRHGRGAHPRPDALARPADAGVDSRSQSQRPARRPRRVRARGTGLLDCWTARRRVRALDHAAGGSAARGGPSRHQHRPGGGRRLSLGRHGRRPGAVSSRRHPPVTAPRVPGPSNALGPGPEFDRVRRIAAALGARASGLGDDCALLVPGDATLVASTDVSVEGVHFRREWLSLEEIGWRAAAAALSDLAADGAEAAGILVALTVPPDAGDDDVVAAMTGAGAAAAEVGARVVGGDLSSGPGWSLAVTVLGWASTPVTRAGARPGDGVRVTGALGGPRAALEAWRRGEAPDEEARRAFARPVPRLHAGRWLARHGARAMLDLSDGLGGDASHLAAASGVAVELELERVPVAAPAIAAARRLGVPVERFAAEGGEEYELLVALPPSFVAEDMLAFQSVCGLALTRVGEIRAGGGVHARLRGKPVALAGFDHFASRPR
;
A
#
# COMPACT_ATOMS: atom_id res chain seq x y z
N MET A 1 33.33 -36.42 -52.90
CA MET A 1 34.29 -37.46 -52.45
C MET A 1 34.53 -37.23 -50.97
N GLY A 2 34.17 -38.07 -50.01
CA GLY A 2 33.83 -39.50 -50.04
C GLY A 2 34.76 -40.25 -49.08
N GLY A 3 34.19 -41.00 -48.13
CA GLY A 3 34.91 -41.88 -47.18
C GLY A 3 34.37 -41.74 -45.75
N TYR A 4 33.21 -42.28 -45.35
CA TYR A 4 32.77 -43.68 -45.21
C TYR A 4 33.46 -44.49 -44.09
N ALA A 5 32.59 -45.05 -43.22
CA ALA A 5 32.80 -45.81 -41.98
C ALA A 5 33.33 -47.26 -42.21
N PRO A 6 33.40 -48.21 -41.23
CA PRO A 6 32.27 -48.79 -40.45
C PRO A 6 32.67 -49.11 -38.96
N GLY A 7 31.96 -49.76 -38.04
CA GLY A 7 30.80 -50.65 -37.99
C GLY A 7 30.72 -51.31 -36.60
N LEU A 8 29.51 -51.79 -36.22
CA LEU A 8 29.07 -52.29 -34.90
C LEU A 8 29.76 -53.57 -34.36
N ALA A 9 29.73 -53.77 -33.04
CA ALA A 9 29.39 -55.07 -32.42
C ALA A 9 28.83 -54.92 -30.99
N ALA A 10 27.79 -55.70 -30.68
CA ALA A 10 27.07 -55.77 -29.42
C ALA A 10 27.53 -56.98 -28.56
N ARG A 11 27.43 -56.90 -27.21
CA ARG A 11 26.75 -57.90 -26.34
C ARG A 11 26.90 -57.63 -24.82
N ALA A 12 25.72 -57.65 -24.18
CA ALA A 12 25.31 -58.07 -22.84
C ALA A 12 26.32 -58.35 -21.70
N ALA A 13 26.06 -57.74 -20.52
CA ALA A 13 25.88 -58.43 -19.24
C ALA A 13 25.21 -57.52 -18.18
N ARG A 14 24.12 -58.01 -17.57
CA ARG A 14 23.58 -57.67 -16.23
C ARG A 14 23.76 -58.95 -15.36
N PRO A 15 23.59 -59.00 -14.01
CA PRO A 15 22.84 -58.08 -13.13
C PRO A 15 23.42 -57.86 -11.68
N ALA A 16 22.58 -57.19 -10.85
CA ALA A 16 22.48 -57.17 -9.37
C ALA A 16 23.14 -55.97 -8.65
N GLY A 17 22.44 -55.18 -7.80
CA GLY A 17 21.05 -55.22 -7.35
C GLY A 17 20.72 -54.11 -6.33
N ARG A 18 19.39 -53.93 -6.11
CA ARG A 18 18.64 -53.41 -4.93
C ARG A 18 19.02 -52.02 -4.38
N GLY A 19 18.14 -51.07 -4.04
CA GLY A 19 16.71 -50.91 -3.72
C GLY A 19 16.65 -49.53 -3.00
N ALA A 20 15.57 -48.77 -2.81
CA ALA A 20 14.15 -48.98 -2.87
C ALA A 20 13.47 -47.60 -3.13
N ALA A 21 12.34 -47.60 -3.83
CA ALA A 21 11.43 -46.46 -3.93
C ALA A 21 10.10 -46.85 -3.30
N VAL A 22 9.59 -46.03 -2.39
CA VAL A 22 8.25 -46.18 -1.81
C VAL A 22 7.35 -45.10 -2.41
N ARG A 23 6.33 -45.53 -3.15
CA ARG A 23 5.12 -44.77 -3.45
C ARG A 23 3.95 -45.46 -2.74
N ALA A 24 3.04 -44.67 -2.17
CA ALA A 24 1.60 -44.67 -2.47
C ALA A 24 0.78 -44.17 -1.26
N ARG A 25 -0.14 -43.22 -1.48
CA ARG A 25 -1.58 -43.52 -1.67
C ARG A 25 -2.39 -42.22 -1.74
N VAL A 26 -3.17 -42.10 -2.82
CA VAL A 26 -4.35 -41.25 -2.93
C VAL A 26 -5.55 -42.17 -2.67
N THR A 27 -6.50 -41.73 -1.84
CA THR A 27 -7.77 -42.44 -1.63
C THR A 27 -8.89 -41.56 -2.17
N LEU A 28 -9.63 -42.13 -3.14
CA LEU A 28 -10.85 -41.58 -3.73
C LEU A 28 -11.99 -42.50 -3.28
N ALA A 29 -13.02 -41.92 -2.67
CA ALA A 29 -14.24 -42.64 -2.31
C ALA A 29 -15.32 -42.36 -3.36
N ALA A 30 -15.90 -43.44 -3.90
CA ALA A 30 -17.08 -43.42 -4.77
C ALA A 30 -18.29 -43.93 -3.99
N GLY A 31 -19.46 -43.31 -4.22
CA GLY A 31 -20.78 -43.76 -3.79
C GLY A 31 -21.78 -43.57 -4.95
N LEU A 32 -22.61 -44.59 -5.16
CA LEU A 32 -23.34 -44.94 -6.38
C LEU A 32 -24.75 -44.31 -6.52
N GLY A 33 -25.24 -44.30 -7.77
CA GLY A 33 -26.67 -44.36 -8.16
C GLY A 33 -27.19 -43.08 -8.85
N GLY A 34 -27.85 -43.07 -10.01
CA GLY A 34 -28.39 -44.10 -10.90
C GLY A 34 -28.94 -43.43 -12.17
N ARG A 35 -29.15 -44.24 -13.21
CA ARG A 35 -29.45 -43.94 -14.63
C ARG A 35 -30.76 -43.17 -14.89
N ALA A 36 -30.81 -42.41 -16.00
CA ALA A 36 -31.77 -42.61 -17.11
C ALA A 36 -31.43 -41.74 -18.35
N LEU A 37 -31.80 -42.25 -19.53
CA LEU A 37 -31.41 -41.90 -20.90
C LEU A 37 -32.45 -41.03 -21.64
N LEU A 38 -32.05 -40.64 -22.87
CA LEU A 38 -32.82 -40.24 -24.09
C LEU A 38 -32.85 -38.71 -24.33
N ALA A 39 -32.29 -38.12 -25.40
CA ALA A 39 -32.24 -38.36 -26.86
C ALA A 39 -33.11 -37.33 -27.63
N GLY A 40 -32.58 -36.80 -28.74
CA GLY A 40 -33.31 -36.05 -29.79
C GLY A 40 -32.74 -34.64 -30.04
N ARG A 41 -31.78 -34.43 -30.95
CA ARG A 41 -31.89 -34.18 -32.41
C ARG A 41 -32.54 -32.85 -32.84
N HIS A 42 -31.71 -32.04 -33.51
CA HIS A 42 -31.92 -31.14 -34.67
C HIS A 42 -33.07 -30.12 -34.72
N GLY A 43 -32.68 -28.86 -35.02
CA GLY A 43 -33.55 -27.89 -35.68
C GLY A 43 -32.82 -26.57 -35.97
N ARG A 44 -32.46 -26.35 -37.24
CA ARG A 44 -32.02 -25.06 -37.80
C ARG A 44 -33.22 -24.10 -37.88
N GLY A 45 -32.98 -22.79 -37.83
CA GLY A 45 -33.89 -21.83 -38.48
C GLY A 45 -33.94 -20.41 -37.91
N ALA A 46 -33.24 -19.50 -38.60
CA ALA A 46 -33.67 -18.16 -39.00
C ALA A 46 -34.12 -17.10 -37.96
N HIS A 47 -33.38 -15.99 -37.96
CA HIS A 47 -33.79 -14.61 -37.66
C HIS A 47 -35.06 -14.19 -38.44
N PRO A 48 -35.88 -13.26 -37.90
CA PRO A 48 -35.62 -11.82 -38.05
C PRO A 48 -35.93 -10.95 -36.81
N ARG A 49 -35.19 -9.85 -36.66
CA ARG A 49 -35.66 -8.59 -36.03
C ARG A 49 -36.25 -7.71 -37.16
N PRO A 50 -37.16 -6.74 -36.87
CA PRO A 50 -36.70 -5.42 -36.44
C PRO A 50 -37.58 -4.72 -35.38
N ASP A 51 -36.91 -3.89 -34.58
CA ASP A 51 -37.21 -2.53 -34.12
C ASP A 51 -38.67 -2.08 -33.89
N ALA A 52 -38.94 -1.55 -32.69
CA ALA A 52 -39.09 -0.10 -32.45
C ALA A 52 -39.70 0.15 -31.05
N LEU A 53 -38.91 0.82 -30.19
CA LEU A 53 -39.39 1.45 -28.96
C LEU A 53 -39.68 2.92 -29.26
N ALA A 54 -40.93 3.33 -29.07
CA ALA A 54 -41.32 4.73 -28.89
C ALA A 54 -42.40 4.79 -27.79
N ARG A 55 -42.09 5.49 -26.69
CA ARG A 55 -43.05 6.09 -25.72
C ARG A 55 -43.51 7.46 -26.29
N PRO A 56 -44.41 8.26 -25.65
CA PRO A 56 -45.17 8.10 -24.39
C PRO A 56 -46.67 8.50 -24.52
N ALA A 57 -47.46 8.38 -23.44
CA ALA A 57 -48.42 9.41 -22.98
C ALA A 57 -49.24 8.96 -21.77
N ASP A 58 -49.64 9.95 -20.99
CA ASP A 58 -50.25 10.01 -19.66
C ASP A 58 -51.66 9.41 -19.49
N ALA A 59 -52.00 9.30 -18.18
CA ALA A 59 -53.30 9.28 -17.49
C ALA A 59 -53.40 8.02 -16.61
N GLY A 60 -53.69 8.06 -15.31
CA GLY A 60 -54.32 9.06 -14.48
C GLY A 60 -55.22 8.31 -13.49
N VAL A 61 -55.11 8.67 -12.21
CA VAL A 61 -56.19 8.67 -11.20
C VAL A 61 -56.59 7.36 -10.49
N ASP A 62 -56.38 7.43 -9.16
CA ASP A 62 -57.16 6.96 -8.00
C ASP A 62 -57.34 5.50 -7.55
N SER A 63 -56.92 5.36 -6.28
CA SER A 63 -57.64 4.76 -5.15
C SER A 63 -57.62 3.23 -5.01
N ARG A 64 -57.00 2.75 -3.92
CA ARG A 64 -57.72 2.31 -2.70
C ARG A 64 -56.77 1.62 -1.73
N SER A 65 -56.97 1.99 -0.48
CA SER A 65 -56.64 1.31 0.76
C SER A 65 -56.52 -0.22 0.69
N GLN A 66 -55.48 -0.77 1.32
CA GLN A 66 -55.66 -1.81 2.33
C GLN A 66 -54.44 -1.96 3.24
N SER A 67 -54.71 -1.69 4.51
CA SER A 67 -53.89 -1.99 5.67
C SER A 67 -53.80 -3.50 5.91
N GLN A 68 -52.60 -4.06 6.11
CA GLN A 68 -52.38 -5.16 7.07
C GLN A 68 -51.00 -5.04 7.74
N ARG A 69 -51.00 -5.34 9.04
CA ARG A 69 -49.98 -5.12 10.07
C ARG A 69 -48.85 -6.20 10.07
N PRO A 70 -47.76 -5.99 10.84
CA PRO A 70 -46.45 -6.59 10.60
C PRO A 70 -46.21 -7.90 11.38
N ALA A 71 -45.28 -8.74 10.89
CA ALA A 71 -44.82 -9.93 11.58
C ALA A 71 -43.31 -9.87 11.90
N ARG A 72 -43.04 -9.67 13.20
CA ARG A 72 -42.04 -10.36 14.06
C ARG A 72 -40.55 -10.33 13.68
N ARG A 73 -39.82 -9.51 14.45
CA ARG A 73 -38.38 -9.67 14.78
C ARG A 73 -38.08 -11.02 15.45
N PRO A 74 -36.90 -11.62 15.24
CA PRO A 74 -36.23 -12.43 16.25
C PRO A 74 -35.15 -11.64 16.99
N ARG A 75 -34.97 -12.07 18.23
CA ARG A 75 -34.18 -11.46 19.30
C ARG A 75 -32.67 -11.64 19.12
N ARG A 76 -31.93 -10.66 19.62
CA ARG A 76 -30.50 -10.72 19.98
C ARG A 76 -30.21 -11.95 20.84
N VAL A 77 -29.19 -12.71 20.48
CA VAL A 77 -28.49 -13.64 21.37
C VAL A 77 -27.20 -12.96 21.82
N ARG A 78 -27.09 -12.74 23.13
CA ARG A 78 -25.84 -12.41 23.81
C ARG A 78 -25.06 -13.71 24.02
N ALA A 79 -23.82 -13.78 23.54
CA ALA A 79 -22.84 -14.72 24.05
C ALA A 79 -21.85 -13.96 24.94
N ARG A 80 -21.65 -14.45 26.16
CA ARG A 80 -20.64 -14.03 27.15
C ARG A 80 -19.56 -15.11 27.22
N GLY A 81 -18.31 -14.67 27.43
CA GLY A 81 -17.17 -15.46 27.95
C GLY A 81 -16.27 -16.04 26.85
N THR A 82 -14.93 -16.00 26.92
CA THR A 82 -13.99 -15.80 28.05
C THR A 82 -12.58 -15.41 27.54
N GLY A 83 -11.73 -14.91 28.45
CA GLY A 83 -10.33 -14.42 28.37
C GLY A 83 -9.38 -15.05 27.34
N LEU A 84 -8.26 -14.42 26.95
CA LEU A 84 -7.22 -13.73 27.75
C LEU A 84 -6.25 -13.02 26.77
N LEU A 85 -5.79 -11.81 27.09
CA LEU A 85 -4.37 -11.41 27.20
C LEU A 85 -4.25 -9.90 27.35
N ASP A 86 -4.02 -9.48 28.59
CA ASP A 86 -3.48 -8.19 28.99
C ASP A 86 -2.02 -8.05 28.54
N CYS A 87 -1.67 -6.90 27.96
CA CYS A 87 -0.48 -6.13 28.36
C CYS A 87 -0.41 -4.78 27.63
N TRP A 88 0.18 -3.78 28.31
CA TRP A 88 0.38 -2.37 27.95
C TRP A 88 -0.65 -1.35 28.43
N THR A 89 -0.57 -1.03 29.73
CA THR A 89 -0.83 0.35 30.20
C THR A 89 0.51 1.02 30.55
N ALA A 90 0.87 2.07 29.81
CA ALA A 90 1.90 3.02 30.23
C ALA A 90 1.25 4.39 30.39
N ARG A 91 0.97 4.75 31.65
CA ARG A 91 0.47 6.06 32.06
C ARG A 91 1.55 7.12 31.80
N ARG A 92 1.26 8.17 31.04
CA ARG A 92 1.99 9.45 31.11
C ARG A 92 1.16 10.46 31.89
N ARG A 93 1.75 10.97 32.97
CA ARG A 93 1.24 12.09 33.77
C ARG A 93 1.43 13.38 32.96
N VAL A 94 0.34 14.09 32.70
CA VAL A 94 0.39 15.49 32.26
C VAL A 94 0.37 16.35 33.53
N ARG A 95 1.41 17.15 33.74
CA ARG A 95 1.38 18.25 34.73
C ARG A 95 0.75 19.45 34.05
N ALA A 96 -0.39 19.89 34.58
CA ALA A 96 -0.95 21.20 34.28
C ALA A 96 -0.04 22.28 34.91
N LEU A 97 0.24 23.33 34.13
CA LEU A 97 0.84 24.57 34.61
C LEU A 97 -0.29 25.59 34.72
N ASP A 98 -0.62 25.98 35.95
CA ASP A 98 -1.53 27.07 36.22
C ASP A 98 -0.86 28.42 35.92
N HIS A 99 -1.56 29.25 35.16
CA HIS A 99 -1.30 30.67 35.03
C HIS A 99 -1.99 31.42 36.17
N ALA A 100 -1.21 32.03 37.06
CA ALA A 100 -1.70 33.03 38.00
C ALA A 100 -1.17 34.41 37.60
N ALA A 101 -2.12 35.28 37.25
CA ALA A 101 -1.92 36.67 36.89
C ALA A 101 -1.38 37.51 38.06
N GLY A 102 -0.47 38.43 37.73
CA GLY A 102 0.05 39.42 38.65
C GLY A 102 -0.95 40.56 38.90
N GLY A 103 -1.01 41.00 40.16
CA GLY A 103 -1.69 42.21 40.60
C GLY A 103 -0.85 42.90 41.66
N SER A 104 -0.35 44.09 41.31
CA SER A 104 0.49 44.98 42.11
C SER A 104 -0.26 45.61 43.29
N ALA A 105 0.40 45.74 44.45
CA ALA A 105 0.37 46.99 45.23
C ALA A 105 1.46 47.02 46.32
N ALA A 106 2.12 48.19 46.35
CA ALA A 106 3.19 48.68 47.21
C ALA A 106 3.07 48.43 48.73
N ARG A 107 4.24 48.37 49.41
CA ARG A 107 4.79 49.44 50.29
C ARG A 107 6.05 48.98 51.05
N GLY A 108 7.02 49.90 51.18
CA GLY A 108 7.93 49.99 52.33
C GLY A 108 9.32 49.38 52.18
N GLY A 109 10.35 50.22 51.98
CA GLY A 109 11.77 49.87 52.20
C GLY A 109 12.15 49.91 53.69
N PRO A 110 13.39 50.26 54.05
CA PRO A 110 14.67 49.75 53.53
C PRO A 110 15.65 49.41 54.68
N SER A 111 16.62 48.50 54.47
CA SER A 111 17.93 48.51 55.17
C SER A 111 18.74 47.28 54.72
N ARG A 112 19.81 47.44 53.94
CA ARG A 112 21.19 47.89 54.29
C ARG A 112 22.06 46.79 54.91
N HIS A 113 23.30 46.77 54.41
CA HIS A 113 24.52 46.12 54.89
C HIS A 113 24.65 44.61 54.65
N GLN A 114 25.81 44.05 54.31
CA GLN A 114 27.09 44.45 53.71
C GLN A 114 28.00 43.23 53.97
N HIS A 115 28.88 42.90 53.01
CA HIS A 115 30.19 42.24 53.22
C HIS A 115 30.20 40.83 53.86
N ARG A 116 31.14 39.94 53.60
CA ARG A 116 32.13 39.63 52.55
C ARG A 116 32.65 38.20 52.95
N PRO A 117 33.42 37.53 52.09
CA PRO A 117 33.63 36.09 52.12
C PRO A 117 34.91 35.65 52.83
N GLY A 118 35.00 34.36 53.14
CA GLY A 118 36.22 33.61 53.42
C GLY A 118 35.83 32.13 53.49
N GLY A 119 36.35 31.21 52.69
CA GLY A 119 37.74 31.03 52.30
C GLY A 119 38.35 29.99 53.24
N GLY A 120 38.63 28.76 52.77
CA GLY A 120 39.35 27.82 53.62
C GLY A 120 39.28 26.33 53.31
N ARG A 121 40.07 25.92 52.31
CA ARG A 121 40.97 24.74 52.32
C ARG A 121 40.41 23.31 52.35
N ARG A 122 40.89 22.60 51.32
CA ARG A 122 41.03 21.14 51.16
C ARG A 122 41.75 20.47 52.33
N LEU A 123 41.34 19.23 52.60
CA LEU A 123 42.22 18.15 53.04
C LEU A 123 41.93 16.89 52.24
N SER A 124 42.98 16.32 51.67
CA SER A 124 43.01 15.02 50.99
C SER A 124 43.43 13.93 51.97
N LEU A 125 42.71 12.81 52.00
CA LEU A 125 43.21 11.54 52.49
C LEU A 125 42.72 10.45 51.53
N GLY A 126 43.66 9.78 50.88
CA GLY A 126 43.39 8.61 50.05
C GLY A 126 43.39 7.33 50.88
N ARG A 127 42.57 6.36 50.48
CA ARG A 127 42.89 4.93 50.64
C ARG A 127 42.10 4.08 49.65
N HIS A 128 42.81 3.10 49.10
CA HIS A 128 42.41 2.14 48.08
C HIS A 128 41.20 1.26 48.47
N GLY A 129 40.36 0.95 47.48
CA GLY A 129 39.35 -0.10 47.60
C GLY A 129 38.62 -0.40 46.29
N ARG A 130 39.12 -1.41 45.56
CA ARG A 130 38.42 -2.28 44.58
C ARG A 130 37.70 -1.63 43.39
N ARG A 131 38.26 -1.87 42.19
CA ARG A 131 37.63 -1.66 40.88
C ARG A 131 36.47 -2.64 40.65
N PRO A 132 35.25 -2.18 40.31
CA PRO A 132 34.31 -2.95 39.52
C PRO A 132 34.69 -2.84 38.04
N GLY A 133 34.58 -3.95 37.31
CA GLY A 133 34.98 -4.07 35.90
C GLY A 133 34.34 -3.00 35.00
N ALA A 134 35.17 -2.44 34.12
CA ALA A 134 34.71 -1.56 33.07
C ALA A 134 33.83 -2.37 32.10
N VAL A 135 32.51 -2.19 32.18
CA VAL A 135 31.64 -2.49 31.05
C VAL A 135 32.01 -1.48 29.97
N SER A 136 32.69 -1.96 28.94
CA SER A 136 32.89 -1.24 27.69
C SER A 136 31.51 -0.94 27.10
N SER A 137 30.97 0.23 27.41
CA SER A 137 29.91 0.81 26.60
C SER A 137 30.54 1.13 25.26
N ARG A 138 30.37 0.25 24.27
CA ARG A 138 30.59 0.63 22.87
C ARG A 138 29.73 1.88 22.65
N ARG A 139 30.37 3.04 22.61
CA ARG A 139 29.72 4.28 22.20
C ARG A 139 29.37 4.06 20.74
N HIS A 140 28.09 3.77 20.49
CA HIS A 140 27.56 3.94 19.14
C HIS A 140 27.85 5.39 18.75
N PRO A 141 28.39 5.62 17.53
CA PRO A 141 28.53 6.99 17.04
C PRO A 141 27.17 7.68 17.12
N PRO A 142 27.12 9.00 17.40
CA PRO A 142 25.87 9.73 17.37
C PRO A 142 25.22 9.49 16.01
N VAL A 143 23.98 9.00 16.02
CA VAL A 143 23.13 8.94 14.84
C VAL A 143 22.96 10.39 14.40
N THR A 144 23.73 10.81 13.40
CA THR A 144 23.49 12.07 12.70
C THR A 144 22.06 12.00 12.19
N ALA A 145 21.26 13.03 12.48
CA ALA A 145 19.94 13.18 11.90
C ALA A 145 20.05 12.91 10.38
N PRO A 146 19.18 12.04 9.82
CA PRO A 146 19.24 11.75 8.40
C PRO A 146 19.16 13.08 7.64
N ARG A 147 20.14 13.33 6.76
CA ARG A 147 20.00 14.36 5.74
C ARG A 147 18.79 13.93 4.91
N VAL A 148 17.67 14.62 5.08
CA VAL A 148 16.55 14.52 4.14
C VAL A 148 17.15 14.83 2.76
N PRO A 149 17.10 13.90 1.79
CA PRO A 149 17.55 14.16 0.43
C PRO A 149 16.91 15.46 -0.06
N GLY A 150 17.69 16.33 -0.70
CA GLY A 150 17.14 17.55 -1.27
C GLY A 150 16.05 17.21 -2.29
N PRO A 151 15.00 18.02 -2.41
CA PRO A 151 13.88 17.75 -3.30
C PRO A 151 14.36 17.58 -4.74
N SER A 152 13.96 16.48 -5.33
CA SER A 152 14.23 16.14 -6.72
C SER A 152 12.93 16.36 -7.50
N ASN A 153 12.84 17.43 -8.29
CA ASN A 153 11.74 17.61 -9.27
C ASN A 153 11.84 16.59 -10.43
N ALA A 154 12.70 15.56 -10.33
CA ALA A 154 12.85 14.50 -11.30
C ALA A 154 11.71 13.49 -11.16
N LEU A 155 10.52 13.93 -11.57
CA LEU A 155 9.36 13.06 -11.77
C LEU A 155 9.57 12.20 -13.02
N GLY A 156 8.94 11.03 -13.07
CA GLY A 156 8.98 10.18 -14.26
C GLY A 156 8.28 10.79 -15.48
N PRO A 157 8.38 10.14 -16.65
CA PRO A 157 7.68 10.58 -17.85
C PRO A 157 6.17 10.37 -17.71
N GLY A 158 5.37 11.19 -18.39
CA GLY A 158 3.91 11.02 -18.42
C GLY A 158 3.17 12.35 -18.54
N PRO A 159 2.05 12.41 -19.29
CA PRO A 159 1.19 13.59 -19.37
C PRO A 159 0.79 14.20 -18.01
N GLU A 160 0.56 13.36 -17.00
CA GLU A 160 0.29 13.83 -15.64
C GLU A 160 1.49 14.57 -15.03
N PHE A 161 2.64 13.91 -15.00
CA PHE A 161 3.85 14.46 -14.42
C PHE A 161 4.39 15.66 -15.21
N ASP A 162 4.10 15.74 -16.51
CA ASP A 162 4.35 16.94 -17.31
C ASP A 162 3.58 18.15 -16.79
N ARG A 163 2.34 17.96 -16.33
CA ARG A 163 1.55 19.02 -15.69
C ARG A 163 2.12 19.38 -14.32
N VAL A 164 2.49 18.40 -13.51
CA VAL A 164 3.13 18.64 -12.20
C VAL A 164 4.43 19.43 -12.37
N ARG A 165 5.27 19.07 -13.36
CA ARG A 165 6.48 19.83 -13.73
C ARG A 165 6.17 21.27 -14.11
N ARG A 166 5.10 21.53 -14.87
CA ARG A 166 4.68 22.90 -15.22
C ARG A 166 4.22 23.70 -14.00
N ILE A 167 3.48 23.06 -13.08
CA ILE A 167 3.07 23.67 -11.81
C ILE A 167 4.31 24.03 -10.99
N ALA A 168 5.25 23.08 -10.82
CA ALA A 168 6.49 23.32 -10.09
C ALA A 168 7.32 24.46 -10.71
N ALA A 169 7.43 24.50 -12.04
CA ALA A 169 8.12 25.56 -12.76
C ALA A 169 7.47 26.95 -12.53
N ALA A 170 6.13 27.02 -12.54
CA ALA A 170 5.41 28.27 -12.28
C ALA A 170 5.56 28.75 -10.83
N LEU A 171 5.64 27.82 -9.87
CA LEU A 171 5.80 28.14 -8.44
C LEU A 171 7.26 28.40 -8.03
N GLY A 172 8.23 27.92 -8.81
CA GLY A 172 9.66 28.08 -8.53
C GLY A 172 10.04 27.50 -7.17
N ALA A 173 10.78 28.27 -6.36
CA ALA A 173 11.19 27.86 -5.02
C ALA A 173 10.01 27.51 -4.06
N ARG A 174 8.79 27.99 -4.36
CA ARG A 174 7.58 27.71 -3.56
C ARG A 174 7.06 26.28 -3.75
N ALA A 175 7.58 25.53 -4.73
CA ALA A 175 7.27 24.13 -4.97
C ALA A 175 8.42 23.18 -4.58
N SER A 176 9.33 23.63 -3.70
CA SER A 176 10.48 22.83 -3.25
C SER A 176 10.10 21.57 -2.48
N GLY A 177 8.83 21.31 -2.17
CA GLY A 177 8.39 20.05 -1.56
C GLY A 177 7.79 19.03 -2.53
N LEU A 178 7.66 19.35 -3.82
CA LEU A 178 7.04 18.45 -4.80
C LEU A 178 8.06 17.42 -5.34
N GLY A 179 7.63 16.17 -5.53
CA GLY A 179 8.46 15.15 -6.20
C GLY A 179 8.36 13.74 -5.59
N ASP A 180 7.99 13.65 -4.32
CA ASP A 180 7.86 12.40 -3.55
C ASP A 180 6.40 11.98 -3.33
N ASP A 181 6.20 10.82 -2.71
CA ASP A 181 4.89 10.34 -2.25
C ASP A 181 4.34 11.23 -1.13
N CYS A 182 5.20 11.70 -0.23
CA CYS A 182 4.81 12.64 0.82
C CYS A 182 5.64 13.93 0.82
N ALA A 183 5.04 15.00 1.32
CA ALA A 183 5.76 16.18 1.78
C ALA A 183 6.44 15.89 3.11
N LEU A 184 7.77 16.11 3.17
CA LEU A 184 8.57 16.01 4.37
C LEU A 184 8.80 17.40 4.99
N LEU A 185 8.24 17.63 6.17
CA LEU A 185 8.34 18.87 6.93
C LEU A 185 9.13 18.59 8.22
N VAL A 186 10.11 19.43 8.56
CA VAL A 186 11.01 19.17 9.71
C VAL A 186 10.80 20.21 10.81
N PRO A 187 9.71 20.13 11.60
CA PRO A 187 9.53 20.97 12.78
C PRO A 187 10.40 20.44 13.93
N GLY A 188 11.68 20.81 13.97
CA GLY A 188 12.61 20.39 15.01
C GLY A 188 13.29 19.05 14.71
N ASP A 189 13.27 18.11 15.66
CA ASP A 189 14.02 16.84 15.58
C ASP A 189 13.25 15.67 14.94
N ALA A 190 11.96 15.87 14.64
CA ALA A 190 11.11 14.87 13.99
C ALA A 190 10.64 15.36 12.62
N THR A 191 10.52 14.45 11.66
CA THR A 191 9.97 14.76 10.33
C THR A 191 8.48 14.45 10.32
N LEU A 192 7.66 15.49 10.17
CA LEU A 192 6.25 15.38 9.83
C LEU A 192 6.14 14.99 8.36
N VAL A 193 5.37 13.94 8.09
CA VAL A 193 5.13 13.39 6.76
C VAL A 193 3.67 13.61 6.43
N ALA A 194 3.37 14.18 5.26
CA ALA A 194 2.00 14.47 4.86
C ALA A 194 1.77 14.18 3.38
N SER A 195 0.64 13.56 3.05
CA SER A 195 0.18 13.40 1.66
C SER A 195 -1.31 13.68 1.55
N THR A 196 -1.80 13.87 0.33
CA THR A 196 -3.22 13.97 0.02
C THR A 196 -3.53 13.25 -1.28
N ASP A 197 -4.47 12.31 -1.22
CA ASP A 197 -4.98 11.56 -2.38
C ASP A 197 -6.47 11.85 -2.57
N VAL A 198 -6.97 11.76 -3.81
CA VAL A 198 -8.34 12.08 -4.19
C VAL A 198 -8.99 10.90 -4.90
N SER A 199 -10.00 10.32 -4.27
CA SER A 199 -10.84 9.27 -4.86
C SER A 199 -12.13 9.86 -5.44
N VAL A 200 -12.46 9.53 -6.69
CA VAL A 200 -13.55 10.17 -7.46
C VAL A 200 -14.40 9.11 -8.11
N GLU A 201 -15.72 9.22 -7.96
CA GLU A 201 -16.68 8.33 -8.60
C GLU A 201 -16.56 8.38 -10.13
N GLY A 202 -16.57 7.21 -10.77
CA GLY A 202 -16.40 7.06 -12.21
C GLY A 202 -14.94 7.06 -12.68
N VAL A 203 -14.00 7.44 -11.81
CA VAL A 203 -12.54 7.38 -12.05
C VAL A 203 -11.92 6.25 -11.24
N HIS A 204 -11.98 6.35 -9.92
CA HIS A 204 -11.32 5.45 -8.96
C HIS A 204 -12.24 4.35 -8.43
N PHE A 205 -13.54 4.65 -8.34
CA PHE A 205 -14.54 3.69 -7.90
C PHE A 205 -15.87 3.91 -8.61
N ARG A 206 -16.77 2.96 -8.39
CA ARG A 206 -18.16 3.00 -8.82
C ARG A 206 -19.04 2.48 -7.70
N ARG A 207 -20.16 3.14 -7.42
CA ARG A 207 -21.12 2.69 -6.40
C ARG A 207 -21.83 1.40 -6.83
N GLU A 208 -21.79 1.06 -8.11
CA GLU A 208 -22.23 -0.24 -8.61
C GLU A 208 -21.27 -1.39 -8.25
N TRP A 209 -20.02 -1.08 -7.91
CA TRP A 209 -18.99 -2.08 -7.57
C TRP A 209 -18.80 -2.22 -6.05
N LEU A 210 -18.85 -1.10 -5.35
CA LEU A 210 -18.48 -0.98 -3.95
C LEU A 210 -19.60 -0.35 -3.13
N SER A 211 -19.76 -0.83 -1.90
CA SER A 211 -20.52 -0.12 -0.88
C SER A 211 -19.81 1.18 -0.48
N LEU A 212 -20.54 2.13 0.10
CA LEU A 212 -19.95 3.39 0.56
C LEU A 212 -18.92 3.19 1.67
N GLU A 213 -19.13 2.21 2.56
CA GLU A 213 -18.12 1.82 3.56
C GLU A 213 -16.82 1.34 2.89
N GLU A 214 -16.91 0.53 1.83
CA GLU A 214 -15.73 0.10 1.08
C GLU A 214 -15.06 1.25 0.32
N ILE A 215 -15.84 2.18 -0.23
CA ILE A 215 -15.32 3.39 -0.88
C ILE A 215 -14.52 4.22 0.12
N GLY A 216 -15.08 4.46 1.31
CA GLY A 216 -14.40 5.18 2.38
C GLY A 216 -13.14 4.48 2.86
N TRP A 217 -13.20 3.15 3.06
CA TRP A 217 -12.03 2.36 3.42
C TRP A 217 -10.94 2.49 2.37
N ARG A 218 -11.28 2.24 1.10
CA ARG A 218 -10.32 2.24 -0.01
C ARG A 218 -9.65 3.60 -0.17
N ALA A 219 -10.42 4.70 -0.14
CA ALA A 219 -9.87 6.05 -0.26
C ALA A 219 -8.88 6.37 0.88
N ALA A 220 -9.21 5.99 2.12
CA ALA A 220 -8.31 6.21 3.25
C ALA A 220 -7.08 5.30 3.20
N ALA A 221 -7.25 4.03 2.82
CA ALA A 221 -6.16 3.08 2.68
C ALA A 221 -5.18 3.48 1.57
N ALA A 222 -5.68 3.99 0.45
CA ALA A 222 -4.87 4.53 -0.64
C ALA A 222 -3.95 5.65 -0.14
N ALA A 223 -4.52 6.71 0.44
CA ALA A 223 -3.74 7.82 0.98
C ALA A 223 -2.76 7.39 2.10
N LEU A 224 -3.14 6.42 2.93
CA LEU A 224 -2.27 5.88 3.98
C LEU A 224 -1.07 5.09 3.41
N SER A 225 -1.18 4.58 2.18
CA SER A 225 -0.10 3.87 1.48
C SER A 225 1.11 4.79 1.25
N ASP A 226 0.89 6.07 0.97
CA ASP A 226 1.98 7.07 0.83
C ASP A 226 2.82 7.19 2.12
N LEU A 227 2.19 7.11 3.30
CA LEU A 227 2.96 7.08 4.55
C LEU A 227 3.82 5.82 4.68
N ALA A 228 3.36 4.70 4.12
CA ALA A 228 4.15 3.48 4.09
C ALA A 228 5.36 3.62 3.16
N ALA A 229 5.20 4.26 1.99
CA ALA A 229 6.26 4.58 1.05
C ALA A 229 7.42 5.36 1.68
N ASP A 230 7.10 6.28 2.60
CA ASP A 230 8.11 7.10 3.28
C ASP A 230 8.63 6.49 4.60
N GLY A 231 8.14 5.30 4.97
CA GLY A 231 8.50 4.65 6.23
C GLY A 231 7.99 5.38 7.48
N ALA A 232 6.89 6.11 7.34
CA ALA A 232 6.26 6.88 8.40
C ALA A 232 5.27 6.04 9.23
N GLU A 233 5.03 6.47 10.47
CA GLU A 233 3.87 6.03 11.25
C GLU A 233 2.71 7.00 11.08
N ALA A 234 1.48 6.50 11.03
CA ALA A 234 0.30 7.36 10.91
C ALA A 234 -0.05 8.03 12.24
N ALA A 235 -0.36 9.32 12.19
CA ALA A 235 -0.84 10.13 13.31
C ALA A 235 -2.34 10.43 13.20
N GLY A 236 -2.85 10.61 11.98
CA GLY A 236 -4.27 10.89 11.74
C GLY A 236 -4.56 11.17 10.28
N ILE A 237 -5.85 11.18 9.93
CA ILE A 237 -6.33 11.53 8.59
C ILE A 237 -7.37 12.65 8.65
N LEU A 238 -7.42 13.49 7.62
CA LEU A 238 -8.52 14.41 7.35
C LEU A 238 -9.24 13.98 6.09
N VAL A 239 -10.58 14.09 6.06
CA VAL A 239 -11.38 13.70 4.90
C VAL A 239 -12.24 14.87 4.45
N ALA A 240 -11.97 15.40 3.26
CA ALA A 240 -12.87 16.33 2.57
C ALA A 240 -13.77 15.53 1.63
N LEU A 241 -15.04 15.41 1.99
CA LEU A 241 -16.05 14.62 1.30
C LEU A 241 -16.97 15.56 0.50
N THR A 242 -17.07 15.33 -0.81
CA THR A 242 -18.07 15.96 -1.67
C THR A 242 -19.13 14.94 -2.05
N VAL A 243 -20.41 15.30 -1.90
CA VAL A 243 -21.54 14.41 -2.21
C VAL A 243 -22.64 15.12 -3.03
N PRO A 244 -23.44 14.38 -3.81
CA PRO A 244 -24.66 14.89 -4.41
C PRO A 244 -25.63 15.52 -3.40
N PRO A 245 -26.42 16.54 -3.77
CA PRO A 245 -27.43 17.13 -2.88
C PRO A 245 -28.49 16.14 -2.38
N ASP A 246 -28.70 15.04 -3.09
CA ASP A 246 -29.64 13.96 -2.76
C ASP A 246 -29.00 12.80 -1.99
N ALA A 247 -27.71 12.89 -1.63
CA ALA A 247 -27.06 11.91 -0.77
C ALA A 247 -27.69 11.91 0.63
N GLY A 248 -28.10 10.72 1.11
CA GLY A 248 -28.67 10.58 2.44
C GLY A 248 -27.62 10.64 3.55
N ASP A 249 -28.04 11.02 4.76
CA ASP A 249 -27.14 11.07 5.93
C ASP A 249 -26.48 9.71 6.21
N ASP A 250 -27.23 8.61 6.09
CA ASP A 250 -26.72 7.25 6.30
C ASP A 250 -25.62 6.88 5.29
N ASP A 251 -25.73 7.37 4.05
CA ASP A 251 -24.74 7.14 2.99
C ASP A 251 -23.41 7.86 3.32
N VAL A 252 -23.51 9.14 3.74
CA VAL A 252 -22.37 9.94 4.18
C VAL A 252 -21.68 9.30 5.38
N VAL A 253 -22.47 8.85 6.37
CA VAL A 253 -21.98 8.16 7.57
C VAL A 253 -21.31 6.83 7.20
N ALA A 254 -21.86 6.07 6.24
CA ALA A 254 -21.25 4.81 5.80
C ALA A 254 -19.86 5.03 5.19
N ALA A 255 -19.71 6.04 4.31
CA ALA A 255 -18.42 6.40 3.75
C ALA A 255 -17.40 6.78 4.83
N MET A 256 -17.79 7.66 5.76
CA MET A 256 -16.90 8.07 6.86
C MET A 256 -16.59 6.93 7.84
N THR A 257 -17.51 5.99 8.03
CA THR A 257 -17.30 4.78 8.85
C THR A 257 -16.21 3.90 8.23
N GLY A 258 -16.25 3.71 6.91
CA GLY A 258 -15.21 3.00 6.18
C GLY A 258 -13.83 3.64 6.31
N ALA A 259 -13.75 4.95 6.10
CA ALA A 259 -12.51 5.71 6.23
C ALA A 259 -11.95 5.65 7.67
N GLY A 260 -12.84 5.77 8.67
CA GLY A 260 -12.48 5.63 10.07
C GLY A 260 -11.97 4.24 10.44
N ALA A 261 -12.56 3.19 9.87
CA ALA A 261 -12.11 1.81 10.08
C ALA A 261 -10.71 1.57 9.49
N ALA A 262 -10.43 2.06 8.27
CA ALA A 262 -9.11 1.97 7.66
C ALA A 262 -8.04 2.72 8.48
N ALA A 263 -8.35 3.91 8.98
CA ALA A 263 -7.46 4.65 9.87
C ALA A 263 -7.19 3.89 11.18
N ALA A 264 -8.23 3.30 11.78
CA ALA A 264 -8.10 2.57 13.04
C ALA A 264 -7.21 1.32 12.91
N GLU A 265 -7.24 0.63 11.76
CA GLU A 265 -6.41 -0.55 11.47
C GLU A 265 -4.91 -0.26 11.62
N VAL A 266 -4.48 0.97 11.31
CA VAL A 266 -3.09 1.41 11.40
C VAL A 266 -2.79 2.23 12.66
N GLY A 267 -3.73 2.28 13.61
CA GLY A 267 -3.60 3.05 14.85
C GLY A 267 -3.81 4.56 14.70
N ALA A 268 -4.33 5.01 13.56
CA ALA A 268 -4.71 6.40 13.29
C ALA A 268 -6.19 6.65 13.59
N ARG A 269 -6.64 7.89 13.36
CA ARG A 269 -8.03 8.31 13.52
C ARG A 269 -8.36 9.43 12.53
N VAL A 270 -9.64 9.60 12.24
CA VAL A 270 -10.13 10.81 11.55
C VAL A 270 -10.03 11.98 12.53
N VAL A 271 -9.23 12.99 12.22
CA VAL A 271 -8.98 14.16 13.08
C VAL A 271 -9.62 15.45 12.59
N GLY A 272 -10.18 15.43 11.38
CA GLY A 272 -10.83 16.59 10.78
C GLY A 272 -11.32 16.28 9.37
N GLY A 273 -11.81 17.30 8.68
CA GLY A 273 -12.35 17.14 7.34
C GLY A 273 -13.20 18.33 6.91
N ASP A 274 -13.82 18.16 5.77
CA ASP A 274 -14.82 19.07 5.21
C ASP A 274 -15.95 18.25 4.58
N LEU A 275 -17.17 18.80 4.54
CA LEU A 275 -18.30 18.19 3.85
C LEU A 275 -18.95 19.23 2.95
N SER A 276 -19.02 18.92 1.66
CA SER A 276 -19.56 19.83 0.65
C SER A 276 -20.51 19.12 -0.30
N SER A 277 -21.37 19.90 -0.94
CA SER A 277 -22.25 19.42 -2.00
C SER A 277 -21.61 19.63 -3.38
N GLY A 278 -21.75 18.65 -4.26
CA GLY A 278 -21.24 18.70 -5.63
C GLY A 278 -21.98 17.72 -6.56
N PRO A 279 -21.55 17.59 -7.82
CA PRO A 279 -22.27 16.78 -8.80
C PRO A 279 -22.10 15.26 -8.64
N GLY A 280 -21.21 14.79 -7.76
CA GLY A 280 -20.89 13.38 -7.59
C GLY A 280 -20.11 13.11 -6.30
N TRP A 281 -19.83 11.83 -6.02
CA TRP A 281 -19.05 11.44 -4.86
C TRP A 281 -17.55 11.64 -5.09
N SER A 282 -16.89 12.34 -4.17
CA SER A 282 -15.43 12.51 -4.15
C SER A 282 -14.91 12.58 -2.72
N LEU A 283 -13.80 11.90 -2.45
CA LEU A 283 -13.12 11.87 -1.15
C LEU A 283 -11.68 12.33 -1.36
N ALA A 284 -11.34 13.51 -0.86
CA ALA A 284 -9.95 13.92 -0.73
C ALA A 284 -9.48 13.60 0.69
N VAL A 285 -8.51 12.68 0.82
CA VAL A 285 -8.00 12.22 2.10
C VAL A 285 -6.59 12.75 2.29
N THR A 286 -6.40 13.58 3.31
CA THR A 286 -5.07 14.01 3.76
C THR A 286 -4.60 13.11 4.88
N VAL A 287 -3.38 12.60 4.79
CA VAL A 287 -2.76 11.78 5.83
C VAL A 287 -1.62 12.54 6.49
N LEU A 288 -1.46 12.34 7.78
CA LEU A 288 -0.38 12.92 8.58
C LEU A 288 0.33 11.83 9.35
N GLY A 289 1.65 11.88 9.38
CA GLY A 289 2.49 10.89 10.04
C GLY A 289 3.83 11.43 10.50
N TRP A 290 4.61 10.59 11.17
CA TRP A 290 5.95 10.92 11.64
C TRP A 290 6.97 9.90 11.16
N ALA A 291 8.13 10.37 10.71
CA ALA A 291 9.25 9.52 10.33
C ALA A 291 10.53 9.96 11.04
N SER A 292 11.18 9.03 11.75
CA SER A 292 12.52 9.23 12.30
C SER A 292 13.63 9.00 11.28
N THR A 293 13.32 8.21 10.25
CA THR A 293 14.25 7.80 9.20
C THR A 293 13.45 7.72 7.91
N PRO A 294 13.00 8.87 7.37
CA PRO A 294 12.21 8.87 6.15
C PRO A 294 13.02 8.27 5.00
N VAL A 295 12.34 7.50 4.17
CA VAL A 295 12.84 7.06 2.86
C VAL A 295 12.05 7.83 1.80
N THR A 296 12.67 8.05 0.66
CA THR A 296 12.09 8.80 -0.47
C THR A 296 12.17 7.95 -1.73
N ARG A 297 11.54 8.39 -2.83
CA ARG A 297 11.79 7.82 -4.18
C ARG A 297 13.25 7.92 -4.63
N ALA A 298 13.98 8.90 -4.09
CA ALA A 298 15.40 9.11 -4.34
C ALA A 298 16.29 8.27 -3.42
N GLY A 299 17.50 7.93 -3.89
CA GLY A 299 18.58 7.34 -3.09
C GLY A 299 19.03 5.95 -3.54
N ALA A 300 18.33 5.34 -4.50
CA ALA A 300 18.72 4.09 -5.11
C ALA A 300 20.08 4.21 -5.82
N ARG A 301 20.87 3.12 -5.79
CA ARG A 301 22.23 3.10 -6.35
C ARG A 301 22.47 1.86 -7.20
N PRO A 302 23.32 1.93 -8.23
CA PRO A 302 23.71 0.76 -9.01
C PRO A 302 24.18 -0.39 -8.12
N GLY A 303 23.64 -1.59 -8.35
CA GLY A 303 23.88 -2.79 -7.56
C GLY A 303 22.83 -3.06 -6.47
N ASP A 304 21.97 -2.08 -6.14
CA ASP A 304 20.83 -2.33 -5.25
C ASP A 304 19.84 -3.31 -5.91
N GLY A 305 19.27 -4.21 -5.13
CA GLY A 305 18.19 -5.10 -5.58
C GLY A 305 16.85 -4.38 -5.55
N VAL A 306 16.06 -4.53 -6.61
CA VAL A 306 14.68 -4.01 -6.68
C VAL A 306 13.73 -5.10 -6.20
N ARG A 307 12.91 -4.79 -5.20
CA ARG A 307 12.02 -5.75 -4.56
C ARG A 307 10.61 -5.19 -4.40
N VAL A 308 9.63 -6.09 -4.37
CA VAL A 308 8.23 -5.74 -4.07
C VAL A 308 7.72 -6.53 -2.86
N THR A 309 6.83 -5.92 -2.08
CA THR A 309 6.05 -6.65 -1.07
C THR A 309 4.86 -7.36 -1.69
N GLY A 310 4.40 -8.43 -1.03
CA GLY A 310 3.15 -9.11 -1.38
C GLY A 310 3.14 -9.70 -2.80
N ALA A 311 1.96 -9.70 -3.42
CA ALA A 311 1.71 -10.23 -4.74
C ALA A 311 0.79 -9.29 -5.52
N LEU A 312 1.05 -9.15 -6.83
CA LEU A 312 0.45 -8.12 -7.67
C LEU A 312 -0.64 -8.68 -8.60
N GLY A 313 -1.52 -7.79 -9.06
CA GLY A 313 -2.54 -8.03 -10.08
C GLY A 313 -3.94 -8.34 -9.53
N GLY A 314 -4.13 -8.28 -8.21
CA GLY A 314 -5.42 -8.57 -7.57
C GLY A 314 -6.50 -7.55 -7.92
N PRO A 315 -6.27 -6.24 -7.66
CA PRO A 315 -7.18 -5.16 -8.02
C PRO A 315 -7.50 -5.14 -9.52
N ARG A 316 -6.49 -5.32 -10.39
CA ARG A 316 -6.70 -5.41 -11.84
C ARG A 316 -7.62 -6.58 -12.21
N ALA A 317 -7.49 -7.73 -11.57
CA ALA A 317 -8.38 -8.86 -11.81
C ALA A 317 -9.84 -8.52 -11.49
N ALA A 318 -10.09 -7.76 -10.43
CA ALA A 318 -11.44 -7.32 -10.07
C ALA A 318 -12.01 -6.33 -11.10
N LEU A 319 -11.20 -5.34 -11.47
CA LEU A 319 -11.55 -4.34 -12.47
C LEU A 319 -11.92 -4.97 -13.81
N GLU A 320 -11.13 -5.94 -14.28
CA GLU A 320 -11.39 -6.63 -15.55
C GLU A 320 -12.66 -7.48 -15.51
N ALA A 321 -13.00 -8.09 -14.36
CA ALA A 321 -14.28 -8.78 -14.21
C ALA A 321 -15.46 -7.79 -14.33
N TRP A 322 -15.43 -6.69 -13.60
CA TRP A 322 -16.49 -5.68 -13.65
C TRP A 322 -16.63 -5.02 -15.03
N ARG A 323 -15.52 -4.74 -15.73
CA ARG A 323 -15.53 -4.20 -17.11
C ARG A 323 -16.25 -5.11 -18.10
N ARG A 324 -16.31 -6.41 -17.81
CA ARG A 324 -17.00 -7.42 -18.62
C ARG A 324 -18.44 -7.67 -18.15
N GLY A 325 -18.91 -6.96 -17.14
CA GLY A 325 -20.21 -7.20 -16.51
C GLY A 325 -20.26 -8.47 -15.68
N GLU A 326 -19.11 -9.01 -15.28
CA GLU A 326 -18.98 -10.21 -14.46
C GLU A 326 -18.75 -9.81 -12.99
N ALA A 327 -19.16 -10.67 -12.06
CA ALA A 327 -18.75 -10.53 -10.66
C ALA A 327 -17.30 -11.02 -10.50
N PRO A 328 -16.40 -10.25 -9.85
CA PRO A 328 -15.06 -10.71 -9.52
C PRO A 328 -15.10 -11.87 -8.52
N ASP A 329 -14.04 -12.65 -8.47
CA ASP A 329 -13.84 -13.56 -7.34
C ASP A 329 -13.65 -12.76 -6.04
N GLU A 330 -13.94 -13.39 -4.91
CA GLU A 330 -13.92 -12.72 -3.61
C GLU A 330 -12.52 -12.20 -3.22
N GLU A 331 -11.45 -12.88 -3.65
CA GLU A 331 -10.08 -12.45 -3.35
C GLU A 331 -9.68 -11.23 -4.17
N ALA A 332 -9.99 -11.21 -5.48
CA ALA A 332 -9.85 -10.02 -6.31
C ALA A 332 -10.68 -8.86 -5.79
N ARG A 333 -11.96 -9.11 -5.48
CA ARG A 333 -12.89 -8.10 -4.96
C ARG A 333 -12.34 -7.49 -3.68
N ARG A 334 -11.87 -8.31 -2.74
CA ARG A 334 -11.27 -7.84 -1.48
C ARG A 334 -10.01 -7.04 -1.72
N ALA A 335 -9.13 -7.48 -2.62
CA ALA A 335 -7.91 -6.74 -2.96
C ALA A 335 -8.23 -5.33 -3.49
N PHE A 336 -9.29 -5.19 -4.28
CA PHE A 336 -9.77 -3.88 -4.74
C PHE A 336 -10.52 -3.11 -3.64
N ALA A 337 -11.52 -3.69 -3.00
CA ALA A 337 -12.40 -2.99 -2.07
C ALA A 337 -11.72 -2.59 -0.75
N ARG A 338 -10.78 -3.42 -0.27
CA ARG A 338 -10.13 -3.26 1.03
C ARG A 338 -8.62 -3.49 0.92
N PRO A 339 -7.88 -2.60 0.21
CA PRO A 339 -6.43 -2.68 0.17
C PRO A 339 -5.85 -2.47 1.58
N VAL A 340 -4.67 -3.02 1.82
CA VAL A 340 -3.98 -2.97 3.12
C VAL A 340 -2.72 -2.14 2.96
N PRO A 341 -2.68 -0.91 3.50
CA PRO A 341 -1.51 -0.06 3.36
C PRO A 341 -0.36 -0.61 4.20
N ARG A 342 0.83 -0.70 3.60
CA ARG A 342 1.97 -1.47 4.14
C ARG A 342 2.80 -0.72 5.20
N LEU A 343 2.16 0.07 6.07
CA LEU A 343 2.88 0.98 7.00
C LEU A 343 3.90 0.27 7.88
N HIS A 344 3.55 -0.89 8.43
CA HIS A 344 4.49 -1.64 9.27
C HIS A 344 5.71 -2.11 8.48
N ALA A 345 5.50 -2.59 7.25
CA ALA A 345 6.59 -3.02 6.37
C ALA A 345 7.47 -1.84 5.94
N GLY A 346 6.86 -0.71 5.53
CA GLY A 346 7.58 0.50 5.16
C GLY A 346 8.48 1.01 6.28
N ARG A 347 7.93 1.16 7.50
CA ARG A 347 8.69 1.56 8.70
C ARG A 347 9.83 0.60 9.00
N TRP A 348 9.60 -0.70 8.84
CA TRP A 348 10.65 -1.70 9.05
C TRP A 348 11.76 -1.53 8.01
N LEU A 349 11.42 -1.47 6.73
CA LEU A 349 12.39 -1.35 5.62
C LEU A 349 13.23 -0.08 5.75
N ALA A 350 12.62 1.05 6.09
CA ALA A 350 13.29 2.32 6.34
C ALA A 350 14.39 2.22 7.42
N ARG A 351 14.13 1.48 8.49
CA ARG A 351 15.09 1.26 9.59
C ARG A 351 16.17 0.24 9.27
N HIS A 352 15.98 -0.58 8.23
CA HIS A 352 16.85 -1.70 7.88
C HIS A 352 17.55 -1.50 6.53
N GLY A 353 17.69 -0.24 6.09
CA GLY A 353 18.60 0.13 5.00
C GLY A 353 17.96 0.21 3.61
N ALA A 354 16.63 0.37 3.53
CA ALA A 354 16.00 0.83 2.30
C ALA A 354 16.65 2.14 1.83
N ARG A 355 16.98 2.20 0.53
CA ARG A 355 17.68 3.34 -0.08
C ARG A 355 16.76 4.23 -0.88
N ALA A 356 15.76 3.64 -1.51
CA ALA A 356 14.62 4.31 -2.10
C ALA A 356 13.40 3.41 -1.94
N MET A 357 12.22 4.00 -1.79
CA MET A 357 10.97 3.28 -1.61
C MET A 357 9.81 4.15 -2.10
N LEU A 358 8.77 3.48 -2.58
CA LEU A 358 7.48 4.06 -2.94
C LEU A 358 6.41 2.96 -2.91
N ASP A 359 5.14 3.31 -2.99
CA ASP A 359 4.06 2.33 -3.12
C ASP A 359 3.62 2.15 -4.59
N LEU A 360 2.92 1.05 -4.86
CA LEU A 360 2.51 0.66 -6.21
C LEU A 360 1.05 1.05 -6.47
N SER A 361 0.84 2.25 -7.00
CA SER A 361 -0.47 2.83 -7.30
C SER A 361 -0.76 2.90 -8.81
N ASP A 362 0.22 3.22 -9.65
CA ASP A 362 0.07 3.27 -11.11
C ASP A 362 0.48 1.95 -11.80
N GLY A 363 1.12 1.07 -11.04
CA GLY A 363 1.64 -0.22 -11.48
C GLY A 363 3.15 -0.19 -11.67
N LEU A 364 3.75 -1.38 -11.62
CA LEU A 364 5.21 -1.56 -11.48
C LEU A 364 6.03 -0.78 -12.51
N GLY A 365 5.56 -0.65 -13.75
CA GLY A 365 6.25 0.11 -14.80
C GLY A 365 6.27 1.62 -14.58
N GLY A 366 5.12 2.21 -14.23
CA GLY A 366 4.99 3.64 -13.96
C GLY A 366 5.77 4.03 -12.71
N ASP A 367 5.51 3.29 -11.64
CA ASP A 367 6.11 3.54 -10.32
C ASP A 367 7.64 3.32 -10.32
N ALA A 368 8.14 2.28 -10.98
CA ALA A 368 9.59 2.12 -11.16
C ALA A 368 10.21 3.27 -11.99
N SER A 369 9.44 3.90 -12.88
CA SER A 369 9.91 5.06 -13.65
C SER A 369 10.04 6.29 -12.77
N HIS A 370 9.18 6.46 -11.77
CA HIS A 370 9.30 7.51 -10.75
C HIS A 370 10.55 7.31 -9.91
N LEU A 371 10.79 6.09 -9.42
CA LEU A 371 12.01 5.75 -8.67
C LEU A 371 13.27 5.99 -9.51
N ALA A 372 13.28 5.52 -10.76
CA ALA A 372 14.39 5.68 -11.69
C ALA A 372 14.74 7.16 -11.93
N ALA A 373 13.72 7.99 -12.17
CA ALA A 373 13.89 9.42 -12.39
C ALA A 373 14.38 10.14 -11.13
N ALA A 374 13.73 9.90 -9.98
CA ALA A 374 14.07 10.54 -8.71
C ALA A 374 15.50 10.20 -8.25
N SER A 375 15.94 8.96 -8.49
CA SER A 375 17.27 8.48 -8.14
C SER A 375 18.34 8.71 -9.21
N GLY A 376 17.98 9.08 -10.45
CA GLY A 376 18.91 9.24 -11.57
C GLY A 376 19.59 7.93 -11.97
N VAL A 377 18.84 6.84 -12.02
CA VAL A 377 19.33 5.47 -12.28
C VAL A 377 18.49 4.75 -13.32
N ALA A 378 18.98 3.61 -13.81
CA ALA A 378 18.19 2.66 -14.58
C ALA A 378 17.62 1.57 -13.66
N VAL A 379 16.37 1.17 -13.89
CA VAL A 379 15.72 0.04 -13.20
C VAL A 379 15.53 -1.09 -14.20
N GLU A 380 16.23 -2.21 -14.00
CA GLU A 380 16.08 -3.42 -14.81
C GLU A 380 15.10 -4.37 -14.10
N LEU A 381 14.02 -4.76 -14.78
CA LEU A 381 12.97 -5.63 -14.25
C LEU A 381 12.95 -6.98 -14.99
N GLU A 382 12.88 -8.06 -14.22
CA GLU A 382 12.71 -9.45 -14.68
C GLU A 382 11.27 -9.90 -14.37
N LEU A 383 10.37 -9.79 -15.35
CA LEU A 383 8.93 -9.99 -15.12
C LEU A 383 8.60 -11.41 -14.67
N GLU A 384 9.34 -12.43 -15.10
CA GLU A 384 9.20 -13.81 -14.61
C GLU A 384 9.37 -13.96 -13.07
N ARG A 385 9.89 -12.95 -12.38
CA ARG A 385 10.04 -12.92 -10.92
C ARG A 385 8.92 -12.18 -10.20
N VAL A 386 8.05 -11.48 -10.92
CA VAL A 386 6.94 -10.72 -10.31
C VAL A 386 6.04 -11.68 -9.54
N PRO A 387 5.81 -11.47 -8.23
CA PRO A 387 4.89 -12.29 -7.47
C PRO A 387 3.46 -12.01 -7.94
N VAL A 388 2.77 -13.05 -8.41
CA VAL A 388 1.44 -12.93 -9.01
C VAL A 388 0.37 -13.34 -7.99
N ALA A 389 -0.62 -12.48 -7.79
CA ALA A 389 -1.79 -12.79 -6.97
C ALA A 389 -2.62 -13.92 -7.63
N ALA A 390 -3.13 -14.86 -6.83
CA ALA A 390 -3.96 -15.96 -7.32
C ALA A 390 -5.10 -15.52 -8.29
N PRO A 391 -5.91 -14.48 -7.99
CA PRO A 391 -6.95 -14.01 -8.90
C PRO A 391 -6.43 -13.53 -10.27
N ALA A 392 -5.20 -13.01 -10.34
CA ALA A 392 -4.60 -12.51 -11.58
C ALA A 392 -4.37 -13.63 -12.61
N ILE A 393 -4.15 -14.87 -12.16
CA ILE A 393 -3.86 -16.02 -13.05
C ILE A 393 -5.04 -16.29 -13.99
N ALA A 394 -6.26 -16.38 -13.42
CA ALA A 394 -7.46 -16.65 -14.19
C ALA A 394 -7.86 -15.47 -15.07
N ALA A 395 -7.65 -14.23 -14.60
CA ALA A 395 -7.90 -13.01 -15.37
C ALA A 395 -6.96 -12.91 -16.58
N ALA A 396 -5.65 -13.04 -16.37
CA ALA A 396 -4.65 -12.98 -17.43
C ALA A 396 -4.86 -14.06 -18.50
N ARG A 397 -5.16 -15.30 -18.09
CA ARG A 397 -5.45 -16.40 -19.01
C ARG A 397 -6.65 -16.10 -19.91
N ARG A 398 -7.71 -15.49 -19.35
CA ARG A 398 -8.92 -15.11 -20.12
C ARG A 398 -8.62 -14.02 -21.15
N LEU A 399 -7.73 -13.09 -20.83
CA LEU A 399 -7.30 -12.03 -21.75
C LEU A 399 -6.22 -12.47 -22.74
N GLY A 400 -5.66 -13.67 -22.60
CA GLY A 400 -4.59 -14.17 -23.46
C GLY A 400 -3.26 -13.42 -23.30
N VAL A 401 -3.04 -12.78 -22.15
CA VAL A 401 -1.79 -12.06 -21.84
C VAL A 401 -0.92 -12.87 -20.87
N PRO A 402 0.42 -12.71 -20.90
CA PRO A 402 1.29 -13.28 -19.88
C PRO A 402 0.87 -12.80 -18.48
N VAL A 403 0.78 -13.72 -17.52
CA VAL A 403 0.27 -13.41 -16.18
C VAL A 403 1.17 -12.45 -15.42
N GLU A 404 2.48 -12.57 -15.63
CA GLU A 404 3.50 -11.71 -15.03
C GLU A 404 3.36 -10.27 -15.52
N ARG A 405 3.09 -10.11 -16.82
CA ARG A 405 2.81 -8.81 -17.43
C ARG A 405 1.48 -8.24 -16.93
N PHE A 406 0.44 -9.08 -16.83
CA PHE A 406 -0.86 -8.66 -16.31
C PHE A 406 -0.73 -8.08 -14.90
N ALA A 407 0.02 -8.75 -14.03
CA ALA A 407 0.28 -8.34 -12.66
C ALA A 407 1.14 -7.06 -12.60
N ALA A 408 2.21 -6.97 -13.40
CA ALA A 408 3.11 -5.81 -13.40
C ALA A 408 2.46 -4.51 -13.93
N GLU A 409 1.48 -4.62 -14.82
CA GLU A 409 0.70 -3.49 -15.34
C GLU A 409 -0.58 -3.21 -14.51
N GLY A 410 -0.83 -3.97 -13.43
CA GLY A 410 -1.91 -3.69 -12.49
C GLY A 410 -1.55 -2.51 -11.59
N GLY A 411 -2.47 -1.55 -11.47
CA GLY A 411 -2.37 -0.44 -10.51
C GLY A 411 -3.25 -0.67 -9.27
N GLU A 412 -3.16 0.28 -8.34
CA GLU A 412 -3.89 0.32 -7.07
C GLU A 412 -3.63 -0.94 -6.20
N GLU A 413 -2.40 -1.45 -6.27
CA GLU A 413 -1.92 -2.62 -5.53
C GLU A 413 -1.60 -2.24 -4.06
N TYR A 414 -1.08 -1.03 -3.84
CA TYR A 414 -0.65 -0.50 -2.54
C TYR A 414 0.37 -1.40 -1.81
N GLU A 415 1.12 -2.18 -2.58
CA GLU A 415 2.35 -2.85 -2.16
C GLU A 415 3.53 -1.89 -2.29
N LEU A 416 4.67 -2.18 -1.66
CA LEU A 416 5.86 -1.33 -1.72
C LEU A 416 6.83 -1.82 -2.79
N LEU A 417 7.37 -0.90 -3.59
CA LEU A 417 8.57 -1.08 -4.40
C LEU A 417 9.77 -0.48 -3.67
N VAL A 418 10.82 -1.27 -3.42
CA VAL A 418 11.97 -0.84 -2.62
C VAL A 418 13.30 -1.21 -3.28
N ALA A 419 14.25 -0.28 -3.25
CA ALA A 419 15.65 -0.50 -3.59
C ALA A 419 16.45 -0.79 -2.32
N LEU A 420 17.06 -1.98 -2.25
CA LEU A 420 17.82 -2.45 -1.08
C LEU A 420 19.28 -2.74 -1.44
N PRO A 421 20.24 -2.39 -0.57
CA PRO A 421 21.66 -2.61 -0.85
C PRO A 421 22.02 -4.10 -0.90
N PRO A 422 23.15 -4.47 -1.54
CA PRO A 422 23.69 -5.83 -1.48
C PRO A 422 23.96 -6.35 -0.07
N SER A 423 24.12 -5.44 0.91
CA SER A 423 24.27 -5.78 2.32
C SER A 423 22.97 -6.21 2.99
N PHE A 424 21.82 -6.07 2.32
CA PHE A 424 20.55 -6.62 2.77
C PHE A 424 20.46 -8.08 2.34
N VAL A 425 20.71 -8.98 3.29
CA VAL A 425 21.00 -10.39 3.05
C VAL A 425 19.82 -11.29 3.39
N ALA A 426 20.03 -12.61 3.34
CA ALA A 426 18.97 -13.59 3.57
C ALA A 426 18.39 -13.54 4.97
N GLU A 427 19.22 -13.27 5.96
CA GLU A 427 18.83 -13.10 7.35
C GLU A 427 17.87 -11.91 7.52
N ASP A 428 18.13 -10.79 6.85
CA ASP A 428 17.25 -9.62 6.87
C ASP A 428 15.91 -9.93 6.20
N MET A 429 15.90 -10.70 5.11
CA MET A 429 14.66 -11.15 4.44
C MET A 429 13.81 -12.04 5.35
N LEU A 430 14.44 -12.98 6.07
CA LEU A 430 13.76 -13.86 7.03
C LEU A 430 13.22 -13.06 8.22
N ALA A 431 13.99 -12.09 8.71
CA ALA A 431 13.55 -11.18 9.76
C ALA A 431 12.36 -10.34 9.31
N PHE A 432 12.40 -9.77 8.10
CA PHE A 432 11.28 -9.05 7.50
C PHE A 432 10.03 -9.93 7.43
N GLN A 433 10.15 -11.15 6.89
CA GLN A 433 9.01 -12.06 6.77
C GLN A 433 8.44 -12.45 8.14
N SER A 434 9.29 -12.72 9.13
CA SER A 434 8.85 -13.07 10.48
C SER A 434 8.14 -11.92 11.19
N VAL A 435 8.57 -10.68 10.96
CA VAL A 435 8.04 -9.49 11.64
C VAL A 435 6.81 -8.93 10.92
N CYS A 436 6.84 -8.89 9.59
CA CYS A 436 5.81 -8.27 8.77
C CYS A 436 4.78 -9.27 8.21
N GLY A 437 5.07 -10.57 8.23
CA GLY A 437 4.19 -11.59 7.65
C GLY A 437 4.08 -11.52 6.11
N LEU A 438 4.99 -10.81 5.45
CA LEU A 438 4.97 -10.55 4.01
C LEU A 438 6.21 -11.11 3.33
N ALA A 439 6.04 -11.58 2.10
CA ALA A 439 7.17 -11.87 1.22
C ALA A 439 7.78 -10.56 0.69
N LEU A 440 9.09 -10.57 0.47
CA LEU A 440 9.85 -9.48 -0.15
C LEU A 440 10.61 -10.00 -1.37
N THR A 441 9.96 -9.94 -2.52
CA THR A 441 10.39 -10.65 -3.73
C THR A 441 11.29 -9.76 -4.57
N ARG A 442 12.50 -10.23 -4.92
CA ARG A 442 13.36 -9.51 -5.88
C ARG A 442 12.80 -9.65 -7.29
N VAL A 443 12.46 -8.51 -7.90
CA VAL A 443 11.94 -8.43 -9.26
C VAL A 443 12.93 -7.81 -10.24
N GLY A 444 14.08 -7.33 -9.75
CA GLY A 444 15.05 -6.67 -10.59
C GLY A 444 16.23 -6.10 -9.83
N GLU A 445 16.89 -5.12 -10.45
CA GLU A 445 18.05 -4.43 -9.90
C GLU A 445 18.24 -3.03 -10.47
N ILE A 446 18.95 -2.22 -9.71
CA ILE A 446 19.34 -0.88 -10.10
C ILE A 446 20.66 -0.94 -10.87
N ARG A 447 20.72 -0.26 -12.01
CA ARG A 447 21.90 -0.10 -12.87
C ARG A 447 22.24 1.37 -13.11
N ALA A 448 23.46 1.64 -13.54
CA ALA A 448 23.83 2.97 -14.01
C ALA A 448 23.09 3.28 -15.33
N GLY A 449 22.57 4.49 -15.48
CA GLY A 449 21.79 4.88 -16.66
C GLY A 449 20.50 5.61 -16.26
N GLY A 450 19.47 5.50 -17.09
CA GLY A 450 18.16 6.08 -16.84
C GLY A 450 17.02 5.21 -17.37
N GLY A 451 15.83 5.41 -16.81
CA GLY A 451 14.59 4.77 -17.27
C GLY A 451 14.38 3.34 -16.75
N VAL A 452 13.32 2.72 -17.24
CA VAL A 452 12.92 1.36 -16.85
C VAL A 452 13.07 0.42 -18.04
N HIS A 453 13.74 -0.71 -17.82
CA HIS A 453 13.96 -1.75 -18.81
C HIS A 453 13.38 -3.06 -18.30
N ALA A 454 12.21 -3.43 -18.80
CA ALA A 454 11.55 -4.68 -18.41
C ALA A 454 11.83 -5.78 -19.43
N ARG A 455 12.06 -7.00 -18.94
CA ARG A 455 12.20 -8.20 -19.76
C ARG A 455 11.28 -9.28 -19.24
N LEU A 456 10.69 -10.05 -20.15
CA LEU A 456 10.00 -11.29 -19.83
C LEU A 456 10.74 -12.43 -20.51
N ARG A 457 11.34 -13.31 -19.72
CA ARG A 457 12.10 -14.48 -20.22
C ARG A 457 13.19 -14.05 -21.20
N GLY A 458 13.92 -13.01 -20.83
CA GLY A 458 15.00 -12.40 -21.61
C GLY A 458 14.56 -11.48 -22.77
N LYS A 459 13.27 -11.41 -23.12
CA LYS A 459 12.77 -10.55 -24.20
C LYS A 459 12.34 -9.19 -23.67
N PRO A 460 12.77 -8.07 -24.27
CA PRO A 460 12.30 -6.73 -23.87
C PRO A 460 10.77 -6.62 -23.95
N VAL A 461 10.17 -5.98 -22.95
CA VAL A 461 8.74 -5.70 -22.85
C VAL A 461 8.57 -4.22 -22.50
N ALA A 462 7.72 -3.51 -23.24
CA ALA A 462 7.26 -2.20 -22.81
C ALA A 462 6.18 -2.39 -21.74
N LEU A 463 6.43 -1.86 -20.53
CA LEU A 463 5.42 -1.74 -19.49
C LEU A 463 4.85 -0.32 -19.53
N ALA A 464 3.52 -0.24 -19.51
CA ALA A 464 2.81 1.01 -19.27
C ALA A 464 2.22 0.98 -17.85
N GLY A 465 2.23 2.13 -17.17
CA GLY A 465 1.43 2.36 -15.97
C GLY A 465 0.11 3.06 -16.30
N PHE A 466 -0.72 3.25 -15.29
CA PHE A 466 -1.86 4.16 -15.37
C PHE A 466 -1.39 5.62 -15.49
N ASP A 467 -2.19 6.47 -16.16
CA ASP A 467 -1.96 7.92 -16.24
C ASP A 467 -3.32 8.60 -16.49
N HIS A 468 -3.68 9.57 -15.65
CA HIS A 468 -4.98 10.24 -15.69
C HIS A 468 -5.24 11.03 -16.99
N PHE A 469 -4.18 11.44 -17.68
CA PHE A 469 -4.23 12.33 -18.84
C PHE A 469 -3.69 11.69 -20.11
N ALA A 470 -3.31 10.40 -20.07
CA ALA A 470 -3.01 9.64 -21.27
C ALA A 470 -4.24 9.63 -22.20
N SER A 471 -4.02 9.93 -23.47
CA SER A 471 -5.06 9.84 -24.48
C SER A 471 -5.54 8.38 -24.56
N ARG A 472 -6.77 8.11 -24.14
CA ARG A 472 -7.40 6.83 -24.47
C ARG A 472 -7.38 6.68 -25.99
N PRO A 473 -6.90 5.57 -26.56
CA PRO A 473 -7.13 5.30 -27.97
C PRO A 473 -8.66 5.37 -28.19
N ARG A 474 -9.05 6.23 -29.13
CA ARG A 474 -10.46 6.44 -29.50
C ARG A 474 -11.11 5.16 -30.01
#